data_AF-A0A6H2EMD8-F1
#
_entry.id   AF-A0A6H2EMD8-F1
#
_cell.length_a   1.000
_cell.length_b   1.000
_cell.length_c   1.000
_cell.angle_alpha   90.00
_cell.angle_beta   90.00
_cell.angle_gamma   90.00
#
_symmetry.space_group_name_H-M   'P 1'
#
loop_
_entity.id
_entity.type
_entity.pdbx_description
1 polymer ?
#
loop_
_entity_poly.entity_id
_entity_poly.type
_entity_poly.pdbx_seq_one_letter_code
_entity_poly.pdbx_strand_id
1 'polypeptide(L)'
;MPADQEDVRELVEGLSPFPEGVFVPDQPWLANYFLPLISIDLGLFLEELRGTVVHMLNPFEPYDGLIGEGTEEFHTEFCGENWLAFELTPDNKYRFLASEDYFVSSPTHGDEDEDMAEVIEEMKAIYQRSRDRFHTTGKLLPWQDNNPQAFMDVLGGEISYGNWSETSPVPSAFEMTIDPADGLPNDGISLSYQGREFLFVGEVAGYNYCGSGADAIVLFFEPKSRIALFTYDWS
;
A
#
# COMPACT_ATOMS: atom_id res chain seq x y z
N MET A 1 20.49 -11.50 4.15
CA MET A 1 19.38 -10.58 4.42
C MET A 1 19.72 -9.30 3.69
N PRO A 2 18.85 -8.80 2.81
CA PRO A 2 18.97 -7.43 2.29
C PRO A 2 18.93 -6.46 3.48
N ALA A 3 19.52 -5.26 3.31
CA ALA A 3 19.58 -4.26 4.37
C ALA A 3 18.17 -3.75 4.71
N ASP A 4 17.77 -3.94 5.96
CA ASP A 4 16.78 -3.13 6.64
C ASP A 4 17.14 -1.66 6.50
N GLN A 5 16.23 -0.86 5.95
CA GLN A 5 16.43 0.58 5.84
C GLN A 5 15.21 1.29 6.41
N GLU A 6 15.46 2.10 7.43
CA GLU A 6 14.50 3.05 7.98
C GLU A 6 14.77 4.45 7.42
N ASP A 7 13.73 5.28 7.31
CA ASP A 7 13.82 6.69 6.87
C ASP A 7 14.56 6.83 5.53
N VAL A 8 14.10 6.11 4.49
CA VAL A 8 14.73 6.04 3.18
C VAL A 8 14.55 7.35 2.41
N ARG A 9 15.50 8.27 2.55
CA ARG A 9 15.47 9.60 1.91
C ARG A 9 16.23 9.70 0.59
N GLU A 10 16.99 8.67 0.23
CA GLU A 10 17.79 8.63 -1.00
C GLU A 10 17.32 7.45 -1.86
N LEU A 11 17.17 7.68 -3.16
CA LEU A 11 16.75 6.63 -4.09
C LEU A 11 17.93 5.71 -4.40
N VAL A 12 17.72 4.42 -4.18
CA VAL A 12 18.60 3.35 -4.66
C VAL A 12 18.05 2.74 -5.95
N GLU A 13 18.90 2.10 -6.74
CA GLU A 13 18.46 1.34 -7.92
C GLU A 13 17.44 0.28 -7.51
N GLY A 14 16.28 0.25 -8.19
CA GLY A 14 15.15 -0.60 -7.82
C GLY A 14 14.00 0.15 -7.16
N LEU A 15 14.21 1.41 -6.72
CA LEU A 15 13.14 2.31 -6.29
C LEU A 15 12.78 3.31 -7.40
N SER A 16 11.49 3.50 -7.66
CA SER A 16 11.02 4.45 -8.68
C SER A 16 9.74 5.17 -8.23
N PRO A 17 9.84 6.41 -7.72
CA PRO A 17 8.68 7.14 -7.21
C PRO A 17 7.78 7.62 -8.34
N PHE A 18 6.51 7.86 -8.01
CA PHE A 18 5.46 8.33 -8.91
C PHE A 18 5.26 7.45 -10.17
N PRO A 19 5.12 6.12 -10.03
CA PRO A 19 4.93 5.25 -11.19
C PRO A 19 3.60 5.49 -11.89
N GLU A 20 3.58 5.22 -13.19
CA GLU A 20 2.39 5.30 -14.03
C GLU A 20 2.05 3.91 -14.60
N GLY A 21 0.78 3.68 -14.93
CA GLY A 21 0.35 2.44 -15.61
C GLY A 21 0.43 1.18 -14.75
N VAL A 22 0.32 1.32 -13.42
CA VAL A 22 0.44 0.23 -12.44
C VAL A 22 -0.74 -0.73 -12.42
N PHE A 23 -1.90 -0.34 -12.97
CA PHE A 23 -3.11 -1.16 -12.96
C PHE A 23 -3.34 -1.85 -14.30
N VAL A 24 -3.99 -3.02 -14.25
CA VAL A 24 -4.41 -3.74 -15.46
C VAL A 24 -5.45 -2.94 -16.26
N PRO A 25 -5.42 -3.00 -17.60
CA PRO A 25 -6.28 -2.15 -18.44
C PRO A 25 -7.78 -2.50 -18.37
N ASP A 26 -8.15 -3.65 -17.82
CA ASP A 26 -9.52 -4.10 -17.62
C ASP A 26 -10.09 -3.75 -16.23
N GLN A 27 -9.28 -3.15 -15.34
CA GLN A 27 -9.73 -2.49 -14.11
C GLN A 27 -9.27 -1.02 -14.10
N PRO A 28 -9.63 -0.21 -15.11
CA PRO A 28 -9.16 1.16 -15.23
C PRO A 28 -9.66 2.07 -14.09
N TRP A 29 -10.75 1.68 -13.44
CA TRP A 29 -11.36 2.38 -12.32
C TRP A 29 -10.50 2.40 -11.07
N LEU A 30 -9.49 1.52 -10.92
CA LEU A 30 -8.57 1.54 -9.78
C LEU A 30 -7.83 2.89 -9.64
N ALA A 31 -7.61 3.59 -10.75
CA ALA A 31 -7.01 4.93 -10.74
C ALA A 31 -7.91 6.00 -10.06
N ASN A 32 -9.20 5.71 -9.86
CA ASN A 32 -10.12 6.56 -9.11
C ASN A 32 -10.06 6.32 -7.60
N TYR A 33 -9.37 5.27 -7.14
CA TYR A 33 -9.33 4.86 -5.73
C TYR A 33 -7.94 4.91 -5.10
N PHE A 34 -6.87 4.96 -5.91
CA PHE A 34 -5.49 4.92 -5.42
C PHE A 34 -4.55 5.92 -6.08
N LEU A 35 -3.58 6.38 -5.30
CA LEU A 35 -2.34 7.01 -5.76
C LEU A 35 -1.18 6.00 -5.70
N PRO A 36 -0.56 5.67 -6.84
CA PRO A 36 0.68 4.89 -6.85
C PRO A 36 1.85 5.74 -6.35
N LEU A 37 2.44 5.41 -5.20
CA LEU A 37 3.46 6.25 -4.57
C LEU A 37 4.86 5.96 -5.11
N ILE A 38 5.27 4.70 -5.06
CA ILE A 38 6.62 4.26 -5.42
C ILE A 38 6.61 2.80 -5.85
N SER A 39 7.43 2.48 -6.85
CA SER A 39 7.71 1.11 -7.28
C SER A 39 8.95 0.57 -6.60
N ILE A 40 8.93 -0.71 -6.26
CA ILE A 40 9.98 -1.43 -5.55
C ILE A 40 10.28 -2.71 -6.33
N ASP A 41 11.48 -2.81 -6.89
CA ASP A 41 12.00 -4.07 -7.44
C ASP A 41 12.37 -4.99 -6.28
N LEU A 42 11.68 -6.13 -6.18
CA LEU A 42 11.89 -7.11 -5.12
C LEU A 42 13.27 -7.79 -5.19
N GLY A 43 14.01 -7.59 -6.28
CA GLY A 43 15.45 -7.87 -6.38
C GLY A 43 16.30 -7.15 -5.34
N LEU A 44 15.79 -6.06 -4.74
CA LEU A 44 16.37 -5.40 -3.57
C LEU A 44 16.43 -6.33 -2.36
N PHE A 45 15.47 -7.25 -2.24
CA PHE A 45 15.38 -8.15 -1.10
C PHE A 45 15.97 -9.53 -1.39
N LEU A 46 15.60 -10.08 -2.54
CA LEU A 46 15.94 -11.43 -2.96
C LEU A 46 16.31 -11.39 -4.45
N GLU A 47 17.56 -11.73 -4.77
CA GLU A 47 18.10 -11.63 -6.14
C GLU A 47 17.24 -12.39 -7.16
N GLU A 48 16.65 -13.52 -6.77
CA GLU A 48 15.75 -14.32 -7.60
C GLU A 48 14.43 -13.62 -7.99
N LEU A 49 14.06 -12.54 -7.29
CA LEU A 49 12.88 -11.74 -7.58
C LEU A 49 13.20 -10.50 -8.43
N ARG A 50 14.46 -10.30 -8.83
CA ARG A 50 14.85 -9.16 -9.66
C ARG A 50 13.97 -9.01 -10.90
N GLY A 51 13.45 -7.80 -11.09
CA GLY A 51 12.50 -7.47 -12.16
C GLY A 51 11.04 -7.79 -11.83
N THR A 52 10.75 -8.40 -10.68
CA THR A 52 9.39 -8.41 -10.09
C THR A 52 9.23 -7.13 -9.31
N VAL A 53 8.31 -6.27 -9.76
CA VAL A 53 8.12 -4.93 -9.23
C VAL A 53 6.75 -4.84 -8.60
N VAL A 54 6.70 -4.40 -7.35
CA VAL A 54 5.46 -4.06 -6.63
C VAL A 54 5.38 -2.55 -6.45
N HIS A 55 4.19 -2.03 -6.18
CA HIS A 55 3.94 -0.60 -6.03
C HIS A 55 3.27 -0.33 -4.69
N MET A 56 3.71 0.68 -3.96
CA MET A 56 2.96 1.22 -2.83
C MET A 56 1.76 2.02 -3.32
N LEU A 57 0.60 1.82 -2.71
CA LEU A 57 -0.66 2.48 -3.07
C LEU A 57 -1.22 3.21 -1.86
N ASN A 58 -1.45 4.51 -1.98
CA ASN A 58 -2.26 5.24 -1.01
C ASN A 58 -3.71 5.25 -1.49
N PRO A 59 -4.68 4.73 -0.72
CA PRO A 59 -6.08 4.86 -1.07
C PRO A 59 -6.57 6.30 -0.85
N PHE A 60 -7.59 6.69 -1.61
CA PHE A 60 -8.27 7.97 -1.42
C PHE A 60 -9.29 7.95 -0.28
N GLU A 61 -9.82 6.77 0.03
CA GLU A 61 -10.76 6.51 1.12
C GLU A 61 -10.14 5.53 2.12
N PRO A 62 -10.58 5.50 3.38
CA PRO A 62 -11.68 6.26 3.96
C PRO A 62 -11.25 7.69 4.36
N TYR A 63 -12.22 8.58 4.54
CA TYR A 63 -12.00 9.81 5.30
C TYR A 63 -12.19 9.62 6.80
N ASP A 64 -13.08 8.70 7.17
CA ASP A 64 -13.32 8.25 8.54
C ASP A 64 -13.60 6.75 8.54
N GLY A 65 -13.12 6.03 9.56
CA GLY A 65 -13.22 4.57 9.64
C GLY A 65 -12.12 3.84 8.87
N LEU A 66 -12.45 2.65 8.34
CA LEU A 66 -11.52 1.79 7.62
C LEU A 66 -11.92 1.60 6.15
N ILE A 67 -10.92 1.41 5.28
CA ILE A 67 -11.18 1.09 3.87
C ILE A 67 -11.95 -0.23 3.78
N GLY A 68 -13.03 -0.25 3.00
CA GLY A 68 -13.92 -1.40 2.89
C GLY A 68 -14.91 -1.59 4.06
N GLU A 69 -14.90 -0.71 5.06
CA GLU A 69 -15.95 -0.71 6.10
C GLU A 69 -17.33 -0.41 5.47
N GLY A 70 -18.36 -1.13 5.91
CA GLY A 70 -19.73 -0.95 5.40
C GLY A 70 -19.98 -1.52 3.99
N THR A 71 -19.03 -2.27 3.44
CA THR A 71 -19.15 -2.94 2.12
C THR A 71 -19.00 -4.47 2.22
N GLU A 72 -19.37 -5.05 3.36
CA GLU A 72 -19.13 -6.46 3.69
C GLU A 72 -19.74 -7.44 2.68
N GLU A 73 -20.80 -7.05 1.98
CA GLU A 73 -21.42 -7.86 0.92
C GLU A 73 -20.55 -7.99 -0.35
N PHE A 74 -19.55 -7.11 -0.52
CA PHE A 74 -18.58 -7.10 -1.61
C PHE A 74 -17.21 -7.62 -1.22
N HIS A 75 -17.01 -7.98 0.06
CA HIS A 75 -15.80 -8.63 0.52
C HIS A 75 -15.62 -10.00 -0.15
N THR A 76 -14.38 -10.42 -0.32
CA THR A 76 -14.02 -11.71 -0.92
C THR A 76 -13.25 -12.56 0.07
N GLU A 77 -12.82 -13.76 -0.32
CA GLU A 77 -11.87 -14.50 0.50
C GLU A 77 -10.52 -13.76 0.65
N PHE A 78 -10.20 -12.84 -0.27
CA PHE A 78 -8.92 -12.13 -0.35
C PHE A 78 -8.97 -10.69 0.15
N CYS A 79 -10.14 -10.04 0.12
CA CYS A 79 -10.29 -8.65 0.51
C CYS A 79 -11.35 -8.51 1.59
N GLY A 80 -11.07 -7.71 2.60
CA GLY A 80 -11.97 -7.38 3.70
C GLY A 80 -11.74 -5.95 4.16
N GLU A 81 -12.36 -5.58 5.27
CA GLU A 81 -12.09 -4.29 5.91
C GLU A 81 -10.60 -4.16 6.25
N ASN A 82 -9.99 -3.03 5.87
CA ASN A 82 -8.57 -2.71 6.05
C ASN A 82 -7.56 -3.71 5.41
N TRP A 83 -8.02 -4.65 4.56
CA TRP A 83 -7.20 -5.66 3.92
C TRP A 83 -7.51 -5.77 2.42
N LEU A 84 -6.53 -5.48 1.57
CA LEU A 84 -6.70 -5.44 0.12
C LEU A 84 -5.65 -6.31 -0.57
N ALA A 85 -6.10 -7.22 -1.42
CA ALA A 85 -5.21 -8.09 -2.17
C ALA A 85 -5.26 -7.81 -3.67
N PHE A 86 -4.08 -7.84 -4.29
CA PHE A 86 -3.90 -7.74 -5.73
C PHE A 86 -3.09 -8.93 -6.23
N GLU A 87 -3.50 -9.50 -7.36
CA GLU A 87 -2.61 -10.31 -8.18
C GLU A 87 -1.65 -9.38 -8.93
N LEU A 88 -0.35 -9.67 -8.85
CA LEU A 88 0.68 -9.02 -9.65
C LEU A 88 0.88 -9.80 -10.95
N THR A 89 0.47 -9.21 -12.07
CA THR A 89 0.61 -9.81 -13.40
C THR A 89 2.09 -10.01 -13.78
N PRO A 90 2.40 -10.83 -14.80
CA PRO A 90 3.78 -11.01 -15.28
C PRO A 90 4.47 -9.72 -15.77
N ASP A 91 3.70 -8.71 -16.20
CA ASP A 91 4.18 -7.38 -16.58
C ASP A 91 4.13 -6.37 -15.42
N ASN A 92 4.06 -6.86 -14.18
CA ASN A 92 4.06 -6.09 -12.93
C ASN A 92 2.93 -5.07 -12.83
N LYS A 93 1.72 -5.46 -13.20
CA LYS A 93 0.52 -4.67 -12.97
C LYS A 93 -0.34 -5.31 -11.91
N TYR A 94 -1.04 -4.48 -11.16
CA TYR A 94 -2.00 -4.93 -10.18
C TYR A 94 -3.37 -5.18 -10.80
N ARG A 95 -3.88 -6.38 -10.51
CA ARG A 95 -5.27 -6.76 -10.66
C ARG A 95 -5.86 -6.93 -9.28
N PHE A 96 -6.85 -6.11 -8.94
CA PHE A 96 -7.53 -6.20 -7.65
C PHE A 96 -8.37 -7.47 -7.58
N LEU A 97 -8.33 -8.15 -6.43
CA LEU A 97 -9.03 -9.43 -6.19
C LEU A 97 -10.44 -9.26 -5.59
N ALA A 98 -11.04 -8.07 -5.78
CA ALA A 98 -12.44 -7.79 -5.54
C ALA A 98 -13.01 -6.87 -6.66
N SER A 99 -14.30 -6.55 -6.58
CA SER A 99 -14.98 -5.64 -7.50
C SER A 99 -14.81 -4.16 -7.09
N GLU A 100 -15.19 -3.24 -7.98
CA GLU A 100 -15.24 -1.79 -7.71
C GLU A 100 -16.19 -1.48 -6.54
N ASP A 101 -17.23 -2.28 -6.36
CA ASP A 101 -18.20 -2.17 -5.25
C ASP A 101 -17.59 -2.44 -3.86
N TYR A 102 -16.34 -2.87 -3.77
CA TYR A 102 -15.62 -2.88 -2.50
C TYR A 102 -15.42 -1.46 -1.92
N PHE A 103 -15.34 -0.44 -2.78
CA PHE A 103 -15.10 0.93 -2.34
C PHE A 103 -16.43 1.60 -1.98
N VAL A 104 -16.48 2.30 -0.84
CA VAL A 104 -17.70 2.98 -0.39
C VAL A 104 -18.12 4.03 -1.42
N SER A 105 -17.16 4.73 -2.01
CA SER A 105 -17.39 5.69 -3.09
C SER A 105 -17.66 5.07 -4.47
N SER A 106 -17.91 3.76 -4.58
CA SER A 106 -18.35 3.13 -5.82
C SER A 106 -19.61 3.82 -6.38
N PRO A 107 -19.68 4.10 -7.70
CA PRO A 107 -20.87 4.66 -8.33
C PRO A 107 -22.14 3.81 -8.16
N THR A 108 -22.02 2.55 -7.74
CA THR A 108 -23.16 1.67 -7.49
C THR A 108 -23.86 1.92 -6.15
N HIS A 109 -23.18 2.58 -5.19
CA HIS A 109 -23.72 2.84 -3.85
C HIS A 109 -24.58 4.09 -3.75
N GLY A 110 -24.44 5.06 -4.65
CA GLY A 110 -25.22 6.29 -4.65
C GLY A 110 -24.41 7.53 -5.04
N ASP A 111 -24.96 8.71 -4.73
CA ASP A 111 -24.32 9.98 -5.06
C ASP A 111 -23.03 10.18 -4.26
N GLU A 112 -22.00 10.72 -4.94
CA GLU A 112 -20.72 11.09 -4.36
C GLU A 112 -20.91 12.09 -3.20
N ASP A 113 -20.21 11.85 -2.09
CA ASP A 113 -20.13 12.82 -1.00
C ASP A 113 -19.27 14.00 -1.48
N GLU A 114 -19.88 15.20 -1.61
CA GLU A 114 -19.19 16.40 -2.11
C GLU A 114 -17.96 16.75 -1.25
N ASP A 115 -17.99 16.47 0.05
CA ASP A 115 -16.86 16.72 0.96
C ASP A 115 -15.70 15.76 0.65
N MET A 116 -16.01 14.49 0.31
CA MET A 116 -15.01 13.51 -0.13
C MET A 116 -14.35 13.91 -1.44
N ALA A 117 -15.14 14.39 -2.41
CA ALA A 117 -14.60 14.80 -3.70
C ALA A 117 -13.59 15.94 -3.56
N GLU A 118 -13.85 16.92 -2.69
CA GLU A 118 -12.91 18.02 -2.43
C GLU A 118 -11.60 17.52 -1.82
N VAL A 119 -11.67 16.62 -0.82
CA VAL A 119 -10.49 16.01 -0.18
C VAL A 119 -9.64 15.22 -1.19
N ILE A 120 -10.29 14.43 -2.05
CA ILE A 120 -9.61 13.63 -3.07
C ILE A 120 -8.89 14.54 -4.08
N GLU A 121 -9.54 15.61 -4.52
CA GLU A 121 -8.92 16.56 -5.46
C GLU A 121 -7.77 17.34 -4.81
N GLU A 122 -7.86 17.70 -3.53
CA GLU A 122 -6.74 18.29 -2.79
C GLU A 122 -5.56 17.31 -2.69
N MET A 123 -5.81 16.06 -2.31
CA MET A 123 -4.80 15.01 -2.22
C MET A 123 -4.09 14.79 -3.58
N LYS A 124 -4.84 14.71 -4.68
CA LYS A 124 -4.29 14.62 -6.05
C LYS A 124 -3.45 15.84 -6.41
N ALA A 125 -3.90 17.04 -6.05
CA ALA A 125 -3.18 18.28 -6.34
C ALA A 125 -1.86 18.38 -5.56
N ILE A 126 -1.82 17.94 -4.31
CA ILE A 126 -0.57 17.86 -3.52
C ILE A 126 0.35 16.79 -4.10
N TYR A 127 -0.18 15.61 -4.43
CA TYR A 127 0.58 14.53 -5.07
C TYR A 127 1.24 14.98 -6.37
N GLN A 128 0.50 15.63 -7.27
CA GLN A 128 1.05 16.16 -8.53
C GLN A 128 2.13 17.23 -8.29
N ARG A 129 1.91 18.12 -7.32
CA ARG A 129 2.92 19.11 -6.93
C ARG A 129 4.18 18.47 -6.38
N SER A 130 4.03 17.43 -5.56
CA SER A 130 5.15 16.65 -5.01
C SER A 130 5.95 15.98 -6.12
N ARG A 131 5.26 15.38 -7.11
CA ARG A 131 5.87 14.81 -8.32
C ARG A 131 6.66 15.83 -9.12
N ASP A 132 6.07 16.98 -9.42
CA ASP A 132 6.71 18.05 -10.19
C ASP A 132 7.94 18.60 -9.45
N ARG A 133 7.86 18.74 -8.13
CA ARG A 133 8.98 19.13 -7.27
C ARG A 133 10.07 18.07 -7.23
N PHE A 134 9.71 16.79 -7.17
CA PHE A 134 10.68 15.70 -7.23
C PHE A 134 11.49 15.76 -8.53
N HIS A 135 10.87 16.02 -9.69
CA HIS A 135 11.59 16.15 -10.95
C HIS A 135 12.66 17.26 -10.97
N THR A 136 12.51 18.29 -10.12
CA THR A 136 13.45 19.42 -10.05
C THR A 136 14.44 19.32 -8.89
N THR A 137 14.06 18.67 -7.79
CA THR A 137 14.83 18.67 -6.53
C THR A 137 15.36 17.30 -6.13
N GLY A 138 14.81 16.22 -6.69
CA GLY A 138 15.06 14.84 -6.27
C GLY A 138 14.46 14.47 -4.91
N LYS A 139 13.59 15.30 -4.32
CA LYS A 139 13.04 15.13 -2.96
C LYS A 139 11.51 15.14 -2.94
N LEU A 140 10.92 14.44 -1.98
CA LEU A 140 9.48 14.54 -1.66
C LEU A 140 9.21 15.76 -0.79
N LEU A 141 8.38 16.67 -1.29
CA LEU A 141 8.10 17.96 -0.65
C LEU A 141 6.59 18.28 -0.73
N PRO A 142 5.72 17.50 -0.07
CA PRO A 142 4.27 17.66 -0.15
C PRO A 142 3.78 18.99 0.43
N TRP A 143 4.44 19.52 1.47
CA TRP A 143 4.02 20.76 2.14
C TRP A 143 4.98 21.93 1.96
N GLN A 144 6.20 21.82 2.51
CA GLN A 144 7.17 22.91 2.62
C GLN A 144 8.50 22.56 1.97
N ASP A 145 9.18 23.54 1.38
CA ASP A 145 10.43 23.34 0.61
C ASP A 145 11.63 22.89 1.47
N ASN A 146 11.56 23.11 2.79
CA ASN A 146 12.63 22.81 3.74
C ASN A 146 12.37 21.55 4.57
N ASN A 147 11.31 20.80 4.29
CA ASN A 147 10.94 19.59 5.03
C ASN A 147 10.82 18.40 4.08
N PRO A 148 11.94 17.86 3.56
CA PRO A 148 11.89 16.68 2.70
C PRO A 148 11.44 15.44 3.49
N GLN A 149 10.51 14.70 2.91
CA GLN A 149 9.98 13.45 3.46
C GLN A 149 10.76 12.23 2.93
N ALA A 150 10.64 11.11 3.64
CA ALA A 150 11.21 9.83 3.20
C ALA A 150 10.37 9.23 2.05
N PHE A 151 11.04 8.52 1.14
CA PHE A 151 10.38 7.75 0.09
C PHE A 151 9.71 6.48 0.63
N MET A 152 10.29 5.91 1.68
CA MET A 152 9.80 4.77 2.46
C MET A 152 10.18 5.01 3.92
N ASP A 153 9.27 4.74 4.86
CA ASP A 153 9.60 4.82 6.28
C ASP A 153 10.36 3.56 6.71
N VAL A 154 9.96 2.40 6.17
CA VAL A 154 10.67 1.13 6.27
C VAL A 154 10.72 0.45 4.90
N LEU A 155 11.88 -0.08 4.52
CA LEU A 155 12.07 -0.88 3.29
C LEU A 155 12.65 -2.27 3.64
N GLY A 156 11.81 -3.29 3.57
CA GLY A 156 12.11 -4.66 3.99
C GLY A 156 12.32 -4.79 5.49
N GLY A 157 13.12 -5.77 5.92
CA GLY A 157 13.43 -5.97 7.33
C GLY A 157 12.33 -6.71 8.09
N GLU A 158 12.11 -6.33 9.34
CA GLU A 158 11.11 -6.91 10.22
C GLU A 158 9.87 -6.02 10.27
N ILE A 159 8.71 -6.64 10.40
CA ILE A 159 7.45 -5.91 10.59
C ILE A 159 7.21 -5.65 12.08
N SER A 160 6.69 -4.46 12.40
CA SER A 160 6.27 -4.13 13.75
C SER A 160 4.78 -4.29 13.96
N TYR A 161 4.41 -4.64 15.18
CA TYR A 161 3.03 -4.65 15.63
C TYR A 161 2.44 -3.24 15.57
N GLY A 162 1.20 -3.15 15.09
CA GLY A 162 0.45 -1.90 14.95
C GLY A 162 -1.04 -2.19 14.94
N ASN A 163 -1.88 -1.15 14.87
CA ASN A 163 -3.32 -1.36 14.88
C ASN A 163 -3.82 -2.07 13.62
N TRP A 164 -3.07 -2.00 12.52
CA TRP A 164 -3.34 -2.74 11.29
C TRP A 164 -3.49 -4.25 11.56
N SER A 165 -2.78 -4.78 12.57
CA SER A 165 -2.71 -6.21 12.87
C SER A 165 -3.91 -6.76 13.67
N GLU A 166 -4.72 -5.88 14.26
CA GLU A 166 -5.83 -6.27 15.15
C GLU A 166 -7.17 -5.60 14.86
N THR A 167 -7.19 -4.49 14.13
CA THR A 167 -8.42 -3.67 13.98
C THR A 167 -9.49 -4.42 13.18
N SER A 168 -9.09 -5.20 12.18
CA SER A 168 -10.02 -5.97 11.34
C SER A 168 -9.54 -7.41 11.13
N PRO A 169 -10.45 -8.39 11.07
CA PRO A 169 -10.08 -9.78 10.80
C PRO A 169 -9.35 -9.91 9.46
N VAL A 170 -8.27 -10.69 9.44
CA VAL A 170 -7.59 -11.05 8.19
C VAL A 170 -8.56 -11.80 7.25
N PRO A 171 -8.56 -11.53 5.93
CA PRO A 171 -9.40 -12.25 4.97
C PRO A 171 -9.18 -13.76 5.01
N SER A 172 -10.25 -14.52 4.77
CA SER A 172 -10.26 -15.98 5.00
C SER A 172 -9.33 -16.81 4.11
N ALA A 173 -8.79 -16.24 3.04
CA ALA A 173 -7.76 -16.85 2.22
C ALA A 173 -6.40 -16.92 2.93
N PHE A 174 -6.16 -16.05 3.92
CA PHE A 174 -4.87 -15.90 4.60
C PHE A 174 -4.92 -16.44 6.02
N GLU A 175 -3.76 -16.86 6.50
CA GLU A 175 -3.56 -17.29 7.89
C GLU A 175 -2.61 -16.30 8.55
N MET A 176 -3.07 -15.63 9.60
CA MET A 176 -2.25 -14.73 10.41
C MET A 176 -2.22 -15.22 11.86
N THR A 177 -1.02 -15.23 12.45
CA THR A 177 -0.83 -15.51 13.87
C THR A 177 0.08 -14.47 14.49
N ILE A 178 -0.18 -14.13 15.75
CA ILE A 178 0.64 -13.23 16.55
C ILE A 178 1.06 -13.97 17.82
N ASP A 179 2.35 -14.22 17.99
CA ASP A 179 2.92 -14.73 19.24
C ASP A 179 3.23 -13.54 20.17
N PRO A 180 2.58 -13.43 21.33
CA PRO A 180 2.70 -12.27 22.21
C PRO A 180 4.01 -12.21 23.00
N ALA A 181 4.98 -13.09 22.74
CA ALA A 181 6.27 -13.05 23.42
C ALA A 181 7.12 -11.87 22.92
N ASP A 182 7.68 -11.12 23.88
CA ASP A 182 8.54 -9.97 23.57
C ASP A 182 9.84 -10.38 22.86
N GLY A 183 10.27 -9.56 21.91
CA GLY A 183 11.58 -9.69 21.24
C GLY A 183 11.64 -10.84 20.22
N LEU A 184 10.49 -11.31 19.75
CA LEU A 184 10.40 -12.18 18.59
C LEU A 184 10.63 -11.39 17.30
N PRO A 185 11.21 -12.01 16.25
CA PRO A 185 11.23 -11.41 14.93
C PRO A 185 9.82 -11.05 14.47
N ASN A 186 9.67 -9.97 13.72
CA ASN A 186 8.39 -9.50 13.20
C ASN A 186 7.33 -9.25 14.31
N ASP A 187 7.76 -8.95 15.54
CA ASP A 187 6.89 -8.89 16.73
C ASP A 187 6.00 -10.13 16.91
N GLY A 188 6.52 -11.30 16.53
CA GLY A 188 5.79 -12.57 16.61
C GLY A 188 4.71 -12.75 15.54
N ILE A 189 4.63 -11.85 14.56
CA ILE A 189 3.66 -11.90 13.47
C ILE A 189 4.15 -12.86 12.38
N SER A 190 3.28 -13.79 12.01
CA SER A 190 3.40 -14.60 10.79
C SER A 190 2.13 -14.45 9.98
N LEU A 191 2.30 -14.31 8.67
CA LEU A 191 1.23 -14.11 7.71
C LEU A 191 1.52 -14.96 6.49
N SER A 192 0.57 -15.82 6.12
CA SER A 192 0.77 -16.79 5.05
C SER A 192 -0.44 -16.96 4.15
N TYR A 193 -0.18 -17.41 2.92
CA TYR A 193 -1.18 -17.85 1.96
C TYR A 193 -0.87 -19.28 1.51
N GLN A 194 -1.81 -20.21 1.72
CA GLN A 194 -1.64 -21.63 1.38
C GLN A 194 -0.34 -22.23 1.97
N GLY A 195 -0.02 -21.85 3.21
CA GLY A 195 1.19 -22.29 3.92
C GLY A 195 2.51 -21.70 3.39
N ARG A 196 2.45 -20.61 2.62
CA ARG A 196 3.63 -19.85 2.17
C ARG A 196 3.65 -18.50 2.86
N GLU A 197 4.75 -18.21 3.55
CA GLU A 197 4.93 -16.92 4.21
C GLU A 197 4.98 -15.79 3.20
N PHE A 198 4.34 -14.67 3.55
CA PHE A 198 4.52 -13.42 2.87
C PHE A 198 5.89 -12.81 3.19
N LEU A 199 6.49 -12.18 2.18
CA LEU A 199 7.61 -11.25 2.36
C LEU A 199 7.04 -9.89 2.77
N PHE A 200 7.47 -9.34 3.90
CA PHE A 200 7.27 -7.93 4.20
C PHE A 200 8.12 -7.07 3.26
N VAL A 201 7.47 -6.18 2.51
CA VAL A 201 8.11 -5.32 1.51
C VAL A 201 8.55 -3.99 2.14
N GLY A 202 7.74 -3.46 3.05
CA GLY A 202 8.02 -2.20 3.72
C GLY A 202 6.75 -1.46 4.09
N GLU A 203 6.93 -0.24 4.58
CA GLU A 203 5.85 0.67 4.92
C GLU A 203 6.17 2.11 4.57
N VAL A 204 5.13 2.89 4.32
CA VAL A 204 5.26 4.33 4.11
C VAL A 204 3.97 5.07 4.47
N ALA A 205 4.10 6.21 5.12
CA ALA A 205 2.99 7.11 5.37
C ALA A 205 2.49 7.73 4.06
N GLY A 206 1.16 7.70 3.85
CA GLY A 206 0.55 8.28 2.64
C GLY A 206 0.84 9.78 2.50
N TYR A 207 0.89 10.47 3.64
CA TYR A 207 1.12 11.90 3.70
C TYR A 207 2.52 12.33 3.24
N ASN A 208 3.51 11.41 3.21
CA ASN A 208 4.85 11.69 2.66
C ASN A 208 4.79 12.11 1.18
N TYR A 209 3.78 11.65 0.44
CA TYR A 209 3.60 11.92 -0.98
C TYR A 209 2.50 12.93 -1.27
N CYS A 210 1.37 12.83 -0.56
CA CYS A 210 0.15 13.54 -0.92
C CYS A 210 -0.45 14.39 0.21
N GLY A 211 0.26 14.53 1.34
CA GLY A 211 -0.11 15.42 2.43
C GLY A 211 -1.21 14.91 3.38
N SER A 212 -1.84 13.79 3.06
CA SER A 212 -2.82 13.04 3.88
C SER A 212 -2.72 11.54 3.56
N GLY A 213 -3.45 10.69 4.29
CA GLY A 213 -3.47 9.24 4.12
C GLY A 213 -3.10 8.49 5.41
N ALA A 214 -2.97 7.16 5.31
CA ALA A 214 -2.60 6.30 6.44
C ALA A 214 -1.23 6.68 7.04
N ASP A 215 -1.06 6.45 8.34
CA ASP A 215 0.22 6.62 9.03
C ASP A 215 1.25 5.58 8.59
N ALA A 216 0.79 4.36 8.26
CA ALA A 216 1.60 3.38 7.56
C ALA A 216 0.77 2.61 6.54
N ILE A 217 1.14 2.71 5.27
CA ILE A 217 0.71 1.79 4.22
C ILE A 217 1.64 0.58 4.29
N VAL A 218 1.12 -0.57 4.70
CA VAL A 218 1.90 -1.80 4.92
C VAL A 218 1.73 -2.72 3.72
N LEU A 219 2.83 -3.13 3.09
CA LEU A 219 2.81 -4.01 1.92
C LEU A 219 3.54 -5.32 2.17
N PHE A 220 2.88 -6.40 1.81
CA PHE A 220 3.41 -7.75 1.78
C PHE A 220 3.35 -8.35 0.37
N PHE A 221 4.21 -9.34 0.09
CA PHE A 221 4.20 -10.06 -1.19
C PHE A 221 4.47 -11.56 -1.02
N GLU A 222 3.63 -12.42 -1.61
CA GLU A 222 3.88 -13.87 -1.68
C GLU A 222 4.38 -14.26 -3.09
N PRO A 223 5.66 -14.67 -3.26
CA PRO A 223 6.26 -14.82 -4.58
C PRO A 223 5.67 -15.89 -5.51
N LYS A 224 5.07 -16.96 -4.99
CA LYS A 224 4.58 -18.08 -5.84
C LYS A 224 3.21 -17.81 -6.43
N SER A 225 2.29 -17.30 -5.62
CA SER A 225 0.96 -16.85 -6.02
C SER A 225 0.99 -15.46 -6.65
N ARG A 226 2.07 -14.71 -6.45
CA ARG A 226 2.23 -13.31 -6.88
C ARG A 226 1.13 -12.42 -6.31
N ILE A 227 0.76 -12.64 -5.05
CA ILE A 227 -0.20 -11.80 -4.33
C ILE A 227 0.56 -10.69 -3.62
N ALA A 228 0.18 -9.45 -3.92
CA ALA A 228 0.49 -8.27 -3.12
C ALA A 228 -0.66 -8.02 -2.15
N LEU A 229 -0.36 -7.96 -0.86
CA LEU A 229 -1.36 -7.78 0.20
C LEU A 229 -1.07 -6.48 0.95
N PHE A 230 -2.08 -5.62 1.02
CA PHE A 230 -2.03 -4.34 1.71
C PHE A 230 -2.89 -4.38 2.96
N THR A 231 -2.40 -3.66 3.97
CA THR A 231 -3.17 -3.21 5.11
C THR A 231 -2.63 -1.85 5.56
N TYR A 232 -3.31 -1.19 6.47
CA TYR A 232 -3.03 0.19 6.83
C TYR A 232 -3.07 0.38 8.34
N ASP A 233 -2.05 1.07 8.85
CA ASP A 233 -2.02 1.57 10.22
C ASP A 233 -2.54 3.01 10.25
N TRP A 234 -3.40 3.29 11.24
CA TRP A 234 -4.11 4.56 11.41
C TRP A 234 -3.96 5.05 12.85
N SER A 235 -3.46 6.27 13.11
CA SER A 235 -3.27 6.79 14.47
C SER A 235 -4.10 8.02 14.82
#